data_AF-A0A495L4T8-F1
#
_entry.id   AF-A0A495L4T8-F1
#
_cell.length_a   1.000
_cell.length_b   1.000
_cell.length_c   1.000
_cell.angle_alpha   90.00
_cell.angle_beta   90.00
_cell.angle_gamma   90.00
#
_symmetry.space_group_name_H-M   'P 1'
#
loop_
_entity.id
_entity.type
_entity.pdbx_description
1 polymer ?
#
loop_
_entity_poly.entity_id
_entity_poly.type
_entity_poly.pdbx_seq_one_letter_code
_entity_poly.pdbx_strand_id
1 'polypeptide(L)'
;MNVFIAAISLAVVLGLAFCFVLAVTEVGRALGRRIGGRPIDPAPSAPPNPAPPPDAAAQELRMRYARGEISREEYLQRKIDLEEF
;
A
#
# COMPACT_ATOMS: atom_id res chain seq x y z
N MET A 1 -17.04 -2.71 -40.02
CA MET A 1 -17.00 -3.65 -38.88
C MET A 1 -15.68 -3.56 -38.11
N ASN A 2 -14.53 -3.72 -38.77
CA ASN A 2 -13.22 -3.69 -38.11
C ASN A 2 -12.89 -2.36 -37.42
N VAL A 3 -13.24 -1.22 -38.03
CA VAL A 3 -12.97 0.12 -37.45
C VAL A 3 -13.78 0.37 -36.17
N PHE A 4 -15.04 -0.09 -36.13
CA PHE A 4 -15.88 0.00 -34.93
C PHE A 4 -15.33 -0.87 -33.79
N ILE A 5 -14.89 -2.10 -34.11
CA ILE A 5 -14.27 -3.00 -33.14
C ILE A 5 -12.98 -2.37 -32.61
N ALA A 6 -12.13 -1.82 -33.49
CA ALA A 6 -10.89 -1.15 -33.09
C ALA A 6 -11.16 0.07 -32.18
N ALA A 7 -12.18 0.88 -32.49
CA ALA A 7 -12.56 2.03 -31.67
C ALA A 7 -13.06 1.59 -30.27
N ILE A 8 -13.86 0.53 -30.19
CA ILE A 8 -14.35 -0.02 -28.92
C ILE A 8 -13.18 -0.62 -28.11
N SER A 9 -12.32 -1.41 -28.74
CA SER A 9 -11.13 -1.97 -28.09
C SER A 9 -10.20 -0.89 -27.57
N LEU A 10 -9.98 0.19 -28.33
CA LEU A 10 -9.17 1.33 -27.90
C LEU A 10 -9.79 2.02 -26.68
N ALA A 11 -11.10 2.26 -26.69
CA ALA A 11 -11.81 2.87 -25.56
C ALA A 11 -11.73 2.00 -24.29
N VAL A 12 -11.88 0.67 -24.44
CA VAL A 12 -11.75 -0.28 -23.33
C VAL A 12 -10.33 -0.29 -22.76
N VAL A 13 -9.31 -0.36 -23.62
CA VAL A 13 -7.90 -0.33 -23.19
C VAL A 13 -7.57 0.97 -22.47
N LEU A 14 -8.03 2.12 -22.98
CA LEU A 14 -7.83 3.41 -22.33
C LEU A 14 -8.54 3.47 -20.97
N GLY A 15 -9.77 2.97 -20.87
CA GLY A 15 -10.52 2.90 -19.62
C GLY A 15 -9.83 1.99 -18.59
N LEU A 16 -9.35 0.82 -19.00
CA LEU A 16 -8.63 -0.11 -18.13
C LEU A 16 -7.29 0.49 -17.67
N ALA A 17 -6.53 1.11 -18.57
CA ALA A 17 -5.28 1.78 -18.22
C ALA A 17 -5.52 2.91 -17.22
N PHE A 18 -6.58 3.70 -17.42
CA PHE A 18 -6.97 4.76 -16.48
C PHE A 18 -7.36 4.21 -15.10
N CYS A 19 -8.23 3.19 -15.05
CA CYS A 19 -8.60 2.52 -13.81
C CYS A 19 -7.39 1.91 -13.10
N PHE A 20 -6.45 1.33 -13.86
CA PHE A 20 -5.22 0.76 -13.32
C PHE A 20 -4.34 1.84 -12.69
N VAL A 21 -4.14 2.97 -13.37
CA VAL A 21 -3.39 4.12 -12.81
C VAL A 21 -4.05 4.60 -11.52
N LEU A 22 -5.38 4.78 -11.52
CA LEU A 22 -6.11 5.19 -10.32
C LEU A 22 -5.92 4.19 -9.16
N ALA A 23 -6.07 2.90 -9.42
CA ALA A 23 -5.88 1.85 -8.42
C ALA A 23 -4.47 1.85 -7.84
N VAL A 24 -3.43 1.97 -8.69
CA VAL A 24 -2.04 2.06 -8.24
C VAL A 24 -1.80 3.33 -7.44
N THR A 25 -2.34 4.47 -7.85
CA THR A 25 -2.20 5.73 -7.11
C THR A 25 -2.89 5.70 -5.76
N GLU A 26 -4.08 5.08 -5.64
CA GLU A 26 -4.78 4.94 -4.37
C GLU A 26 -4.06 3.99 -3.42
N VAL A 27 -3.54 2.87 -3.92
CA VAL A 27 -2.72 1.94 -3.11
C VAL A 27 -1.43 2.62 -2.66
N GLY A 28 -0.74 3.32 -3.57
CA GLY A 28 0.47 4.08 -3.26
C GLY A 28 0.21 5.22 -2.27
N ARG A 29 -0.93 5.90 -2.36
CA ARG A 29 -1.34 6.97 -1.45
C ARG A 29 -1.80 6.43 -0.10
N ALA A 30 -2.48 5.30 -0.05
CA ALA A 30 -2.85 4.61 1.19
C ALA A 30 -1.63 4.09 1.94
N LEU A 31 -0.64 3.56 1.22
CA LEU A 31 0.64 3.12 1.78
C LEU A 31 1.52 4.32 2.17
N GLY A 32 1.51 5.38 1.34
CA GLY A 32 2.18 6.64 1.60
C GLY A 32 1.64 7.38 2.83
N ARG A 33 0.34 7.31 3.12
CA ARG A 33 -0.24 7.82 4.38
C ARG A 33 0.15 7.02 5.61
N ARG A 34 0.54 5.75 5.45
CA ARG A 34 1.02 4.90 6.55
C ARG A 34 2.52 5.04 6.81
N ILE A 35 3.29 5.51 5.83
CA ILE A 35 4.76 5.64 5.90
C ILE A 35 5.20 7.12 6.00
N GLY A 36 4.50 8.03 5.32
CA GLY A 36 4.70 9.47 5.37
C GLY A 36 3.75 10.11 6.38
N GLY A 37 4.32 10.57 7.50
CA GLY A 37 3.60 11.28 8.55
C GLY A 37 2.68 12.36 8.00
N ARG A 38 1.43 12.34 8.50
CA ARG A 38 0.57 13.47 8.82
C ARG A 38 0.80 14.76 8.00
N PRO A 39 -0.14 15.15 7.12
CA PRO A 39 -0.27 16.58 6.82
C PRO A 39 -0.52 17.27 8.17
N ILE A 40 0.41 18.14 8.56
CA ILE A 40 0.21 19.01 9.71
C ILE A 40 -0.86 20.02 9.27
N ASP A 41 -2.13 19.66 9.46
CA ASP A 41 -3.15 20.66 9.69
C ASP A 41 -2.72 21.45 10.93
N PRO A 42 -2.73 22.80 10.90
CA PRO A 42 -2.47 23.60 12.09
C PRO A 42 -3.71 23.54 12.99
N ALA A 43 -3.90 22.40 13.67
CA ALA A 43 -4.85 22.27 14.76
C ALA A 43 -4.13 22.51 16.09
N PRO A 44 -4.74 23.24 17.05
CA PRO A 44 -4.05 23.65 18.27
C PRO A 44 -3.69 22.45 19.15
N SER A 45 -2.38 22.29 19.39
CA SER A 45 -1.75 21.74 20.61
C SER A 45 -2.48 20.60 21.33
N ALA A 46 -2.34 19.37 20.81
CA ALA A 46 -2.26 18.19 21.66
C ALA A 46 -0.78 17.78 21.74
N PRO A 47 -0.22 17.48 22.93
CA PRO A 47 1.16 17.03 23.03
C PRO A 47 1.35 15.80 22.14
N PRO A 48 2.44 15.73 21.35
CA PRO A 48 2.69 14.60 20.47
C PRO A 48 2.86 13.37 21.36
N ASN A 49 1.84 12.51 21.37
CA ASN A 49 2.00 11.16 21.89
C ASN A 49 3.13 10.54 21.06
N PRO A 50 4.26 10.12 21.65
CA PRO A 50 5.32 9.48 20.89
C PRO A 50 4.70 8.24 20.25
N ALA A 51 4.56 8.23 18.93
CA ALA A 51 4.20 7.02 18.24
C ALA A 51 5.23 5.95 18.67
N PRO A 52 4.80 4.77 19.13
CA PRO A 52 5.73 3.74 19.54
C PRO A 52 6.71 3.50 18.39
N PRO A 53 8.02 3.38 18.68
CA PRO A 53 9.03 3.22 17.64
C PRO A 53 8.61 2.04 16.75
N PRO A 54 8.70 2.19 15.41
CA PRO A 54 8.34 1.11 14.51
C PRO A 54 9.18 -0.11 14.86
N ASP A 55 8.51 -1.21 15.15
CA ASP A 55 9.19 -2.46 15.44
C ASP A 55 10.04 -2.88 14.23
N ALA A 56 11.36 -2.86 14.43
CA ALA A 56 12.34 -3.18 13.40
C ALA A 56 12.13 -4.61 12.88
N ALA A 57 11.71 -5.54 13.73
CA ALA A 57 11.43 -6.93 13.34
C ALA A 57 10.21 -7.00 12.42
N ALA A 58 9.13 -6.30 12.74
CA ALA A 58 7.96 -6.21 11.87
C ALA A 58 8.28 -5.56 10.51
N GLN A 59 9.18 -4.57 10.49
CA GLN A 59 9.62 -3.92 9.26
C GLN A 59 10.43 -4.87 8.37
N GLU A 60 11.37 -5.61 8.94
CA GLU A 60 12.17 -6.60 8.22
C GLU A 60 11.28 -7.72 7.64
N LEU A 61 10.31 -8.22 8.41
CA LEU A 61 9.37 -9.25 7.98
C LEU A 61 8.57 -8.80 6.73
N ARG A 62 8.12 -7.54 6.69
CA ARG A 62 7.43 -6.97 5.51
C ARG A 62 8.33 -6.89 4.28
N MET A 63 9.60 -6.54 4.45
CA MET A 63 10.54 -6.47 3.34
C MET A 63 10.77 -7.85 2.71
N ARG A 64 10.94 -8.89 3.53
CA ARG A 64 11.15 -10.26 3.05
C ARG A 64 9.94 -10.78 2.27
N TYR A 65 8.73 -10.52 2.76
CA TYR A 65 7.51 -10.88 2.04
C TYR A 65 7.38 -10.13 0.70
N ALA A 66 7.66 -8.82 0.70
CA ALA A 66 7.60 -8.01 -0.52
C ALA A 66 8.61 -8.45 -1.60
N ARG A 67 9.75 -9.00 -1.17
CA ARG A 67 10.77 -9.58 -2.07
C ARG A 67 10.45 -11.01 -2.51
N GLY A 68 9.43 -11.64 -1.91
CA GLY A 68 9.11 -13.05 -2.15
C GLY A 68 10.09 -14.03 -1.50
N GLU A 69 10.87 -13.57 -0.52
CA GLU A 69 11.80 -14.43 0.25
C GLU A 69 11.06 -15.36 1.22
N ILE A 70 9.82 -15.03 1.59
CA ILE A 70 8.95 -15.84 2.46
C ILE A 70 7.55 -15.96 1.87
N SER A 71 6.87 -17.06 2.18
CA SER A 71 5.49 -17.27 1.75
C SER A 71 4.49 -16.44 2.55
N ARG A 72 3.24 -16.38 2.06
CA ARG A 72 2.15 -15.68 2.75
C ARG A 72 1.86 -16.33 4.11
N GLU A 73 1.91 -17.65 4.19
CA GLU A 73 1.65 -18.41 5.40
C GLU A 73 2.72 -18.12 6.46
N GLU A 74 3.98 -18.10 6.05
CA GLU A 74 5.11 -17.78 6.93
C GLU A 74 5.08 -16.33 7.42
N TYR A 75 4.70 -15.39 6.55
CA TYR A 75 4.50 -13.99 6.93
C TYR A 75 3.40 -13.82 7.99
N LEU A 76 2.27 -14.51 7.82
CA LEU A 76 1.14 -14.41 8.74
C LEU A 76 1.46 -15.03 10.10
N GLN A 77 2.14 -16.18 10.11
CA GLN A 77 2.55 -16.83 11.36
C GLN A 77 3.51 -15.93 12.15
N ARG A 78 4.60 -15.47 11.52
CA ARG A 78 5.60 -14.63 12.19
C ARG A 78 5.05 -13.27 12.65
N LYS A 79 4.04 -12.74 11.95
CA LYS A 79 3.35 -11.51 12.36
C LYS A 79 2.56 -11.71 13.66
N ILE A 80 1.91 -12.88 13.83
CA ILE A 80 1.19 -13.23 15.06
C ILE A 80 2.20 -13.44 16.19
N ASP A 81 3.27 -14.18 15.93
CA ASP A 81 4.31 -14.43 16.92
C ASP A 81 4.91 -13.11 17.46
N LEU A 82 5.10 -12.10 16.59
CA LEU A 82 5.57 -10.75 16.98
C LEU A 82 4.54 -9.93 17.79
N GLU A 83 3.24 -10.21 17.64
CA GLU A 83 2.17 -9.54 18.40
C GLU A 83 1.96 -10.17 19.80
N GLU A 84 2.50 -11.37 20.02
CA GLU A 84 2.38 -12.12 21.28
C GLU A 84 3.52 -11.83 22.29
N PHE A 85 4.53 -11.04 21.92
CA PHE A 85 5.60 -10.54 22.80
C PHE A 85 5.32 -9.12 23.32
#